data_AF-Q2LPT7-F1
#
_entry.id   AF-Q2LPT7-F1
#
_cell.length_a   1.000
_cell.length_b   1.000
_cell.length_c   1.000
_cell.angle_alpha   90.00
_cell.angle_beta   90.00
_cell.angle_gamma   90.00
#
_symmetry.space_group_name_H-M   'P 1'
#
loop_
_entity.id
_entity.type
_entity.pdbx_description
1 polymer ?
#
loop_
_entity_poly.entity_id
_entity_poly.type
_entity_poly.pdbx_seq_one_letter_code
_entity_poly.pdbx_strand_id
1 'polypeptide(L)'
;MKTTLTGKKEKRYFKLIKLTVSTGMILGILLLMAGYWYNACQQKELNRQAENGARNFYLACLSDVDLTGDKFFDGNHLPPDYDDMPPFRGSFVYVVSGIAIRCDAKFKHPKGTKTYALDSNGRISVSP
;
A
#
# COMPACT_ATOMS: atom_id res chain seq x y z
N MET A 1 12.00 26.26 -66.67
CA MET A 1 12.43 25.05 -65.93
C MET A 1 12.28 25.32 -64.42
N LYS A 2 11.19 24.88 -63.79
CA LYS A 2 10.89 25.17 -62.36
C LYS A 2 10.02 24.07 -61.77
N THR A 3 10.61 23.01 -61.23
CA THR A 3 9.88 22.00 -60.41
C THR A 3 10.86 21.16 -59.58
N THR A 4 11.65 21.77 -58.69
CA THR A 4 12.49 21.00 -57.74
C THR A 4 12.43 21.47 -56.29
N LEU A 5 11.81 22.63 -56.02
CA LEU A 5 11.71 23.19 -54.67
C LEU A 5 10.52 22.62 -53.85
N THR A 6 9.46 22.15 -54.50
CA THR A 6 8.27 21.58 -53.84
C THR A 6 8.56 20.20 -53.23
N GLY A 7 9.18 19.28 -53.98
CA GLY A 7 9.45 17.91 -53.49
C GLY A 7 10.46 17.81 -52.33
N LYS A 8 11.38 18.78 -52.18
CA LYS A 8 12.35 18.80 -51.07
C LYS A 8 11.70 19.25 -49.75
N LYS A 9 10.71 20.15 -49.82
CA LYS A 9 9.92 20.60 -48.66
C LYS A 9 8.94 19.52 -48.20
N GLU A 10 8.24 18.86 -49.11
CA GLU A 10 7.36 17.73 -48.79
C GLU A 10 8.10 16.55 -48.14
N LYS A 11 9.28 16.18 -48.66
CA LYS A 11 10.13 15.14 -48.03
C LYS A 11 10.58 15.52 -46.62
N ARG A 12 10.85 16.80 -46.35
CA ARG A 12 11.17 17.30 -44.99
C ARG A 12 9.96 17.24 -44.06
N TYR A 13 8.79 17.68 -44.53
CA TYR A 13 7.54 17.62 -43.76
C TYR A 13 7.14 16.19 -43.42
N PHE A 14 7.21 15.26 -44.39
CA PHE A 14 6.93 13.85 -44.16
C PHE A 14 7.91 13.21 -43.15
N LYS A 15 9.19 13.61 -43.20
CA LYS A 15 10.22 13.14 -42.25
C LYS A 15 10.01 13.70 -40.85
N LEU A 16 9.60 14.98 -40.74
CA LEU A 16 9.26 15.62 -39.47
C LEU A 16 8.01 14.99 -38.86
N ILE A 17 6.91 14.87 -39.62
CA ILE A 17 5.66 14.26 -39.15
C ILE A 17 5.90 12.82 -38.68
N LYS A 18 6.62 12.00 -39.45
CA LYS A 18 6.98 10.64 -39.01
C LYS A 18 7.78 10.66 -37.71
N LEU A 19 8.72 11.58 -37.55
CA LEU A 19 9.54 11.71 -36.33
C LEU A 19 8.69 12.13 -35.12
N THR A 20 7.78 13.09 -35.28
CA THR A 20 6.91 13.58 -34.19
C THR A 20 5.88 12.53 -33.78
N VAL A 21 5.30 11.82 -34.76
CA VAL A 21 4.37 10.72 -34.49
C VAL A 21 5.10 9.57 -33.79
N SER A 22 6.30 9.20 -34.24
CA SER A 22 7.07 8.13 -33.60
C SER A 22 7.51 8.49 -32.17
N THR A 23 8.03 9.70 -31.96
CA THR A 23 8.46 10.12 -30.61
C THR A 23 7.27 10.31 -29.69
N GLY A 24 6.15 10.86 -30.17
CA GLY A 24 4.91 11.00 -29.42
C GLY A 24 4.31 9.66 -28.99
N MET A 25 4.26 8.66 -29.87
CA MET A 25 3.79 7.31 -29.50
C MET A 25 4.69 6.66 -28.45
N ILE A 26 6.02 6.75 -28.63
CA ILE A 26 6.98 6.14 -27.69
C ILE A 26 6.87 6.81 -26.31
N LEU A 27 6.85 8.15 -26.26
CA LEU A 27 6.66 8.87 -25.00
C LEU A 27 5.31 8.55 -24.35
N GLY A 28 4.23 8.45 -25.13
CA GLY A 28 2.91 8.09 -24.64
C GLY A 28 2.89 6.72 -23.96
N ILE A 29 3.49 5.71 -24.60
CA ILE A 29 3.59 4.35 -24.03
C ILE A 29 4.46 4.35 -22.76
N LEU A 30 5.58 5.07 -22.75
CA LEU A 30 6.46 5.18 -21.59
C LEU A 30 5.74 5.83 -20.40
N LEU A 31 4.99 6.91 -20.63
CA LEU A 31 4.22 7.59 -19.58
C LEU A 31 3.10 6.71 -19.02
N LEU A 32 2.41 5.96 -19.87
CA LEU A 32 1.39 5.00 -19.43
C LEU A 32 1.99 3.90 -18.55
N MET A 33 3.12 3.33 -18.96
CA MET A 33 3.83 2.32 -18.17
C MET A 33 4.32 2.90 -16.85
N ALA A 34 4.94 4.09 -16.86
CA ALA A 34 5.42 4.76 -15.65
C ALA A 34 4.26 5.06 -14.68
N GLY A 35 3.12 5.55 -15.18
CA GLY A 35 1.93 5.78 -14.37
C GLY A 35 1.36 4.50 -13.76
N TYR A 36 1.32 3.41 -14.53
CA TYR A 36 0.91 2.10 -14.01
C TYR A 36 1.82 1.60 -12.89
N TRP A 37 3.13 1.63 -13.11
CA TRP A 37 4.12 1.21 -12.10
C TRP A 37 4.07 2.09 -10.84
N TYR A 38 3.91 3.40 -11.01
CA TYR A 38 3.77 4.32 -9.89
C TYR A 38 2.55 3.98 -9.03
N ASN A 39 1.38 3.79 -9.65
CA ASN A 39 0.16 3.42 -8.94
C ASN A 39 0.27 2.05 -8.25
N ALA A 40 0.89 1.07 -8.92
CA ALA A 40 1.12 -0.25 -8.33
C ALA A 40 2.07 -0.18 -7.12
N CYS A 41 3.13 0.64 -7.21
CA CYS A 41 4.07 0.86 -6.10
C CYS A 41 3.39 1.55 -4.92
N GLN A 42 2.60 2.60 -5.19
CA GLN A 42 1.81 3.27 -4.16
C GLN A 42 0.87 2.28 -3.45
N GLN A 43 0.12 1.48 -4.21
CA GLN A 43 -0.76 0.45 -3.62
C GLN A 43 0.01 -0.56 -2.78
N LYS A 44 1.22 -0.96 -3.21
CA LYS A 44 2.09 -1.85 -2.43
C LYS A 44 2.49 -1.20 -1.10
N GLU A 45 2.86 0.07 -1.09
CA GLU A 45 3.27 0.78 0.12
C GLU A 45 2.11 0.97 1.10
N LEU A 46 0.94 1.36 0.60
CA LEU A 46 -0.26 1.49 1.43
C LEU A 46 -0.64 0.17 2.10
N ASN A 47 -0.56 -0.93 1.35
CA ASN A 47 -0.80 -2.28 1.89
C ASN A 47 0.30 -2.69 2.88
N ARG A 48 1.56 -2.30 2.64
CA ARG A 48 2.69 -2.55 3.55
C ARG A 48 2.51 -1.84 4.90
N GLN A 49 2.01 -0.61 4.90
CA GLN A 49 1.70 0.11 6.14
C GLN A 49 0.67 -0.63 7.00
N ALA A 50 -0.41 -1.14 6.38
CA ALA A 50 -1.41 -1.92 7.09
C ALA A 50 -0.86 -3.27 7.60
N GLU A 51 0.02 -3.92 6.84
CA GLU A 51 0.70 -5.15 7.26
C GLU A 51 1.64 -4.90 8.46
N ASN A 52 2.45 -3.85 8.39
CA ASN A 52 3.37 -3.47 9.45
C ASN A 52 2.61 -3.09 10.72
N GLY A 53 1.53 -2.32 10.61
CA GLY A 53 0.66 -1.99 11.75
C GLY A 53 0.12 -3.25 12.42
N ALA A 54 -0.36 -4.24 11.65
CA ALA A 54 -0.79 -5.52 12.21
C ALA A 54 0.33 -6.26 12.97
N ARG A 55 1.56 -6.29 12.43
CA ARG A 55 2.71 -6.95 13.09
C ARG A 55 3.12 -6.22 14.37
N ASN A 56 3.27 -4.91 14.28
CA ASN A 56 3.76 -4.09 15.37
C ASN A 56 2.72 -3.98 16.48
N PHE A 57 1.43 -4.01 16.16
CA PHE A 57 0.36 -4.03 17.15
C PHE A 57 0.44 -5.27 18.03
N TYR A 58 0.64 -6.45 17.44
CA TYR A 58 0.81 -7.69 18.20
C TYR A 58 2.00 -7.62 19.16
N LEU A 59 3.14 -7.14 18.68
CA LEU A 59 4.37 -7.02 19.48
C LEU A 59 4.21 -5.99 20.60
N ALA A 60 3.61 -4.84 20.31
CA ALA A 60 3.37 -3.79 21.30
C ALA A 60 2.37 -4.25 22.37
N CYS A 61 1.30 -4.95 21.99
CA CYS A 61 0.36 -5.56 22.93
C CYS A 61 1.07 -6.58 23.84
N LEU A 62 1.94 -7.43 23.29
CA LEU A 62 2.70 -8.39 24.10
C LEU A 62 3.73 -7.71 25.01
N SER A 63 4.32 -6.60 24.58
CA SER A 63 5.29 -5.86 25.38
C SER A 63 4.65 -5.12 26.57
N ASP A 64 3.42 -4.64 26.42
CA ASP A 64 2.69 -3.94 27.51
C ASP A 64 2.03 -4.91 28.52
N VAL A 65 1.97 -6.19 28.16
CA VAL A 65 1.54 -7.27 29.04
C VAL A 65 2.68 -7.61 30.01
N ASP A 66 2.93 -6.71 30.96
CA ASP A 66 3.45 -7.11 32.26
C ASP A 66 2.35 -7.92 32.96
N LEU A 67 2.72 -8.97 33.71
CA LEU A 67 1.81 -9.98 34.31
C LEU A 67 0.84 -9.42 35.39
N THR A 68 0.45 -8.14 35.31
CA THR A 68 -0.36 -7.39 36.26
C THR A 68 -1.63 -6.84 35.60
N GLY A 69 -2.76 -7.46 35.91
CA GLY A 69 -4.10 -7.05 35.47
C GLY A 69 -4.46 -7.38 34.02
N ASP A 70 -5.76 -7.38 33.75
CA ASP A 70 -6.29 -7.60 32.41
C ASP A 70 -6.02 -6.38 31.51
N LYS A 71 -5.63 -6.61 30.26
CA LYS A 71 -5.33 -5.58 29.27
C LYS A 71 -6.25 -5.71 28.07
N PHE A 72 -6.72 -4.58 27.55
CA PHE A 72 -7.57 -4.52 26.38
C PHE A 72 -7.08 -3.40 25.46
N PHE A 73 -6.75 -3.76 24.22
CA PHE A 73 -6.35 -2.82 23.19
C PHE A 73 -7.28 -2.91 21.99
N ASP A 74 -7.70 -1.76 21.46
CA ASP A 74 -8.54 -1.66 20.27
C ASP A 74 -8.14 -0.42 19.44
N GLY A 75 -8.96 -0.06 18.46
CA GLY A 75 -8.68 1.11 17.61
C GLY A 75 -8.64 2.46 18.35
N ASN A 76 -9.17 2.54 19.58
CA ASN A 76 -9.21 3.75 20.40
C ASN A 76 -8.27 3.69 21.61
N HIS A 77 -7.92 2.48 22.06
CA HIS A 77 -7.05 2.22 23.19
C HIS A 77 -5.84 1.42 22.68
N LEU A 78 -4.85 2.14 22.18
CA LEU A 78 -3.63 1.52 21.64
C LEU A 78 -2.63 1.23 22.77
N PRO A 79 -1.75 0.23 22.59
CA PRO A 79 -0.61 0.07 23.48
C PRO A 79 0.22 1.37 23.55
N PRO A 80 0.82 1.70 24.71
CA PRO A 80 1.50 2.99 24.92
C PRO A 80 2.60 3.32 23.91
N ASP A 81 3.30 2.29 23.42
CA ASP A 81 4.40 2.41 22.46
C ASP A 81 3.99 2.10 21.01
N TYR A 82 2.68 2.04 20.72
CA TYR A 82 2.18 1.77 19.38
C TYR A 82 1.81 3.08 18.65
N ASP A 83 2.62 3.45 17.67
CA ASP A 83 2.50 4.67 16.87
C ASP A 83 2.08 4.42 15.40
N ASP A 84 1.94 3.15 15.03
CA ASP A 84 1.49 2.73 13.71
C ASP A 84 -0.03 2.84 13.52
N MET A 85 -0.50 2.44 12.32
CA MET A 85 -1.91 2.53 11.96
C MET A 85 -2.79 1.68 12.91
N PRO A 86 -3.80 2.26 13.57
CA PRO A 86 -4.66 1.50 14.48
C PRO A 86 -5.49 0.43 13.75
N PRO A 87 -5.89 -0.64 14.45
CA PRO A 87 -6.87 -1.56 13.90
C PRO A 87 -8.19 -0.83 13.66
N PHE A 88 -8.80 -1.02 12.49
CA PHE A 88 -10.12 -0.44 12.19
C PHE A 88 -11.26 -1.28 12.76
N ARG A 89 -10.98 -2.53 13.15
CA ARG A 89 -11.94 -3.44 13.77
C ARG A 89 -11.23 -4.47 14.63
N GLY A 90 -11.86 -4.85 15.73
CA GLY A 90 -11.37 -5.89 16.62
C GLY A 90 -10.44 -5.36 17.69
N SER A 91 -9.89 -6.28 18.47
CA SER A 91 -9.15 -5.96 19.69
C SER A 91 -8.13 -7.04 20.02
N PHE A 92 -7.16 -6.68 20.87
CA PHE A 92 -6.30 -7.60 21.60
C PHE A 92 -6.72 -7.59 23.07
N VAL A 93 -7.02 -8.77 23.62
CA VAL A 93 -7.42 -8.94 25.02
C VAL A 93 -6.44 -9.88 25.70
N TYR A 94 -5.91 -9.48 26.85
CA TYR A 94 -5.07 -10.30 27.72
C TYR A 94 -5.68 -10.40 29.12
N VAL A 95 -5.68 -11.61 29.69
CA VAL A 95 -6.28 -11.90 31.00
C VAL A 95 -5.29 -12.67 31.87
N VAL A 96 -4.93 -12.10 33.03
CA VAL A 96 -3.82 -12.58 33.89
C VAL A 96 -4.15 -13.87 34.66
N SER A 97 -5.43 -14.08 35.03
CA SER A 97 -5.83 -15.17 35.94
C SER A 97 -6.44 -16.40 35.23
N GLY A 98 -5.92 -16.80 34.07
CA GLY A 98 -6.33 -18.06 33.42
C GLY A 98 -6.37 -18.10 31.89
N ILE A 99 -5.92 -17.01 31.24
CA ILE A 99 -5.49 -16.90 29.84
C ILE A 99 -6.60 -17.05 28.78
N ALA A 100 -7.05 -15.92 28.26
CA ALA A 100 -7.51 -15.87 26.88
C ALA A 100 -6.85 -14.69 26.17
N ILE A 101 -5.73 -14.96 25.48
CA ILE A 101 -5.20 -14.07 24.44
C ILE A 101 -6.17 -14.19 23.26
N ARG A 102 -7.09 -13.24 23.15
CA ARG A 102 -7.96 -13.10 21.98
C ARG A 102 -7.48 -11.88 21.22
N CYS A 103 -6.77 -12.13 20.13
CA CYS A 103 -6.47 -11.10 19.15
C CYS A 103 -7.22 -11.43 17.88
N ASP A 104 -8.19 -10.58 17.55
CA ASP A 104 -8.95 -10.68 16.30
C ASP A 104 -9.01 -9.27 15.69
N ALA A 105 -7.84 -8.68 15.45
CA ALA A 105 -7.71 -7.30 14.98
C ALA A 105 -7.59 -7.26 13.45
N LYS A 106 -8.19 -6.26 12.81
CA LYS A 106 -8.13 -6.05 11.36
C LYS A 106 -7.56 -4.68 11.05
N PHE A 107 -6.69 -4.67 10.06
CA PHE A 107 -5.95 -3.51 9.58
C PHE A 107 -6.21 -3.33 8.09
N LYS A 108 -6.59 -2.13 7.68
CA LYS A 108 -6.77 -1.75 6.28
C LYS A 108 -6.44 -0.28 6.14
N HIS A 109 -5.45 0.03 5.31
CA HIS A 109 -5.17 1.42 4.98
C HIS A 109 -6.39 2.02 4.26
N PRO A 110 -6.86 3.24 4.57
CA PRO A 110 -8.09 3.81 3.99
C PRO A 110 -8.09 3.85 2.45
N LYS A 111 -6.91 4.01 1.85
CA LYS A 111 -6.67 3.99 0.39
C LYS A 111 -6.06 2.67 -0.11
N GLY A 112 -5.88 1.72 0.80
CA GLY A 112 -5.30 0.40 0.52
C GLY A 112 -6.33 -0.56 -0.06
N THR A 113 -5.82 -1.58 -0.74
CA THR A 113 -6.62 -2.58 -1.46
C THR A 113 -6.67 -3.92 -0.77
N LYS A 114 -6.01 -4.06 0.39
CA LYS A 114 -5.96 -5.30 1.15
C LYS A 114 -6.32 -5.06 2.61
N THR A 115 -6.91 -6.09 3.19
CA THR A 115 -7.23 -6.18 4.61
C THR A 115 -6.34 -7.24 5.23
N TYR A 116 -5.69 -6.88 6.33
CA TYR A 116 -4.80 -7.72 7.10
C TYR A 116 -5.50 -8.06 8.41
N ALA A 117 -5.79 -9.33 8.66
CA ALA A 117 -6.39 -9.80 9.90
C ALA A 117 -5.34 -10.53 10.73
N LEU A 118 -5.13 -10.03 11.94
CA LEU A 118 -4.22 -10.57 12.95
C LEU A 118 -5.00 -11.50 13.88
N ASP A 119 -4.49 -12.71 14.08
CA ASP A 119 -5.05 -13.69 15.01
C ASP A 119 -4.33 -13.70 16.38
N SER A 120 -4.87 -14.48 17.32
CA SER A 120 -4.34 -14.64 18.68
C SER A 120 -2.93 -15.22 18.76
N ASN A 121 -2.43 -15.83 17.68
CA ASN A 121 -1.09 -16.41 17.59
C ASN A 121 -0.10 -15.46 16.91
N GLY A 122 -0.52 -14.23 16.60
CA GLY A 122 0.28 -13.26 15.86
C GLY A 122 0.37 -13.55 14.36
N ARG A 123 -0.46 -14.46 13.82
CA ARG A 123 -0.48 -14.74 12.38
C ARG A 123 -1.32 -13.70 11.68
N ILE A 124 -0.82 -13.27 10.52
CA ILE A 124 -1.51 -12.30 9.68
C ILE A 124 -2.05 -13.02 8.45
N SER A 125 -3.37 -12.98 8.29
CA SER A 125 -4.07 -13.42 7.10
C SER A 125 -4.42 -12.21 6.23
N VAL A 126 -4.34 -12.39 4.91
CA VAL A 126 -4.53 -11.31 3.94
C VAL A 126 -5.76 -11.60 3.09
N SER A 127 -6.62 -10.60 2.94
CA SER A 127 -7.79 -10.64 2.07
C SER A 127 -7.85 -9.36 1.22
N PRO A 128 -8.49 -9.38 0.04
CA PRO A 128 -8.83 -8.16 -0.70
C PRO A 128 -9.70 -7.20 0.14
#